data_AF-A0A533SKE8-F1
#
_entry.id   AF-A0A533SKE8-F1
#
_cell.length_a   1.000
_cell.length_b   1.000
_cell.length_c   1.000
_cell.angle_alpha   90.00
_cell.angle_beta   90.00
_cell.angle_gamma   90.00
#
_symmetry.space_group_name_H-M   'P 1'
#
loop_
_entity.id
_entity.type
_entity.pdbx_description
1 polymer ?
#
loop_
_entity_poly.entity_id
_entity_poly.type
_entity_poly.pdbx_seq_one_letter_code
_entity_poly.pdbx_strand_id
1 'polypeptide(L)'
;MEPTFSWVPLVLIILSTLTLLISQNWRWSIIAFAVQYVGVFWMISWEWSLGMSAVKLITGWMAGAVLGVSQPGSALAETGFTRLSGSGFKFVTAALIWVLAFAISPSLQVYFPTSTNYLLGAIILIGMGLLQLGMSHQPLRVILGLFTTLSGFELLYAAVDSSVLVAGLVSGVNLGLALVGAFLLINPEPEVPE
;
A
#
# COMPACT_ATOMS: atom_id res chain seq x y z
N MET A 1 -18.87 15.48 -10.69
CA MET A 1 -19.58 14.45 -11.47
C MET A 1 -18.85 13.15 -11.19
N GLU A 2 -19.46 12.18 -10.51
CA GLU A 2 -18.76 10.92 -10.28
C GLU A 2 -18.50 10.25 -11.64
N PRO A 3 -17.25 9.90 -11.97
CA PRO A 3 -16.98 9.17 -13.21
C PRO A 3 -17.70 7.82 -13.15
N THR A 4 -18.35 7.43 -14.24
CA THR A 4 -19.11 6.17 -14.37
C THR A 4 -18.25 4.91 -14.12
N PHE A 5 -16.93 5.08 -14.02
CA PHE A 5 -15.93 4.05 -13.74
C PHE A 5 -15.29 4.15 -12.35
N SER A 6 -15.92 4.84 -11.39
CA SER A 6 -15.31 5.11 -10.07
C SER A 6 -15.04 3.87 -9.21
N TRP A 7 -15.70 2.75 -9.51
CA TRP A 7 -15.54 1.46 -8.82
C TRP A 7 -14.31 0.66 -9.27
N VAL A 8 -13.81 0.88 -10.49
CA VAL A 8 -12.66 0.13 -11.02
C VAL A 8 -11.38 0.33 -10.19
N PRO A 9 -10.93 1.55 -9.88
CA PRO A 9 -9.72 1.72 -9.09
C PRO A 9 -9.88 1.19 -7.66
N LEU A 10 -11.10 1.23 -7.10
CA LEU A 10 -11.40 0.65 -5.79
C LEU A 10 -11.23 -0.88 -5.80
N VAL A 11 -11.78 -1.57 -6.81
CA VAL A 11 -11.60 -3.02 -6.96
C VAL A 11 -10.13 -3.38 -7.15
N LEU A 12 -9.38 -2.60 -7.92
CA LEU A 12 -7.94 -2.80 -8.08
C LEU A 12 -7.20 -2.72 -6.74
N ILE A 13 -7.49 -1.71 -5.92
CA ILE A 13 -6.92 -1.54 -4.58
C ILE A 13 -7.27 -2.71 -3.65
N ILE A 14 -8.54 -3.14 -3.65
CA ILE A 14 -9.01 -4.26 -2.82
C ILE A 14 -8.28 -5.54 -3.20
N LEU A 15 -8.22 -5.85 -4.50
CA LEU A 15 -7.53 -7.05 -4.99
C LEU A 15 -6.03 -6.99 -4.74
N SER A 16 -5.39 -5.83 -4.93
CA SER A 16 -3.95 -5.69 -4.74
C SER A 16 -3.56 -5.82 -3.27
N THR A 17 -4.27 -5.17 -2.36
CA THR A 17 -4.02 -5.23 -0.91
C THR A 17 -4.27 -6.63 -0.34
N LEU A 18 -5.32 -7.31 -0.82
CA LEU A 18 -5.57 -8.70 -0.47
C LEU A 18 -4.46 -9.63 -0.96
N THR A 19 -4.01 -9.43 -2.21
CA THR A 19 -2.91 -10.21 -2.79
C THR A 19 -1.61 -9.97 -2.03
N LEU A 20 -1.30 -8.74 -1.63
CA LEU A 20 -0.14 -8.41 -0.78
C LEU A 20 -0.17 -9.14 0.56
N LEU A 21 -1.34 -9.19 1.20
CA LEU A 21 -1.51 -9.84 2.50
C LEU A 21 -1.32 -11.36 2.43
N ILE A 22 -1.85 -11.98 1.37
CA ILE A 22 -1.84 -13.44 1.19
C ILE A 22 -0.52 -13.94 0.59
N SER A 23 0.03 -13.22 -0.39
CA SER A 23 1.21 -13.64 -1.13
C SER A 23 2.40 -13.88 -0.22
N GLN A 24 3.05 -15.04 -0.34
CA GLN A 24 4.37 -15.33 0.23
C GLN A 24 5.53 -15.10 -0.73
N ASN A 25 5.23 -14.99 -2.02
CA ASN A 25 6.23 -14.81 -3.05
C ASN A 25 6.51 -13.32 -3.25
N TRP A 26 7.76 -12.90 -3.04
CA TRP A 26 8.16 -11.50 -3.20
C TRP A 26 7.84 -10.93 -4.58
N ARG A 27 7.97 -11.73 -5.65
CA ARG A 27 7.67 -11.32 -7.03
C ARG A 27 6.20 -10.89 -7.17
N TRP A 28 5.30 -11.71 -6.64
CA TRP A 28 3.87 -11.43 -6.63
C TRP A 28 3.54 -10.23 -5.74
N SER A 29 4.26 -10.05 -4.62
CA SER A 29 4.09 -8.89 -3.77
C SER A 29 4.53 -7.59 -4.47
N ILE A 30 5.65 -7.57 -5.18
CA ILE A 30 6.10 -6.40 -5.96
C ILE A 30 5.14 -6.10 -7.12
N ILE A 31 4.62 -7.12 -7.81
CA ILE A 31 3.62 -6.93 -8.87
C ILE A 31 2.32 -6.37 -8.29
N ALA A 32 1.82 -6.94 -7.19
CA ALA A 32 0.62 -6.45 -6.52
C ALA A 32 0.79 -5.01 -6.05
N PHE A 33 1.98 -4.66 -5.54
CA PHE A 33 2.34 -3.30 -5.17
C PHE A 33 2.31 -2.33 -6.36
N ALA A 34 2.88 -2.72 -7.51
CA ALA A 34 2.85 -1.89 -8.71
C ALA A 34 1.42 -1.67 -9.21
N VAL A 35 0.57 -2.71 -9.17
CA VAL A 35 -0.86 -2.64 -9.51
C VAL A 35 -1.62 -1.72 -8.54
N GLN A 36 -1.30 -1.80 -7.24
CA GLN A 36 -1.88 -0.92 -6.23
C GLN A 36 -1.61 0.55 -6.53
N TYR A 37 -0.37 0.88 -6.91
CA TYR A 37 0.00 2.25 -7.27
C TYR A 37 -0.71 2.76 -8.53
N VAL A 38 -1.08 1.88 -9.47
CA VAL A 38 -1.95 2.24 -10.60
C VAL A 38 -3.36 2.61 -10.11
N GLY A 39 -3.94 1.84 -9.19
CA GLY A 39 -5.24 2.15 -8.60
C GLY A 39 -5.23 3.47 -7.83
N VAL A 40 -4.17 3.70 -7.03
CA VAL A 40 -3.92 4.93 -6.28
C VAL A 40 -3.75 6.14 -7.20
N PHE A 41 -2.95 6.01 -8.27
CA PHE A 41 -2.77 7.05 -9.28
C PHE A 41 -4.10 7.45 -9.92
N TRP A 42 -4.92 6.45 -10.27
CA TRP A 42 -6.21 6.70 -10.88
C TRP A 42 -7.14 7.48 -9.95
N MET A 43 -7.23 7.11 -8.67
CA MET A 43 -8.03 7.86 -7.70
C MET A 43 -7.51 9.29 -7.51
N ILE A 44 -6.22 9.46 -7.29
CA ILE A 44 -5.61 10.78 -7.06
C ILE A 44 -5.78 11.71 -8.27
N SER A 45 -5.83 11.17 -9.49
CA SER A 45 -6.07 11.98 -10.69
C SER A 45 -7.43 12.67 -10.74
N TRP A 46 -8.36 12.34 -9.84
CA TRP A 46 -9.64 13.05 -9.72
C TRP A 46 -9.54 14.33 -8.89
N GLU A 47 -8.63 14.37 -7.91
CA GLU A 47 -8.45 15.52 -7.02
C GLU A 47 -7.26 16.39 -7.46
N TRP A 48 -6.22 15.79 -8.02
CA TRP A 48 -4.98 16.45 -8.40
C TRP A 48 -4.79 16.54 -9.92
N SER A 49 -3.95 17.48 -10.36
CA SER A 49 -3.53 17.55 -11.76
C SER A 49 -2.82 16.26 -12.19
N LEU A 50 -2.95 15.93 -13.48
CA LEU A 50 -2.36 14.72 -14.05
C LEU A 50 -0.84 14.65 -13.81
N GLY A 51 -0.14 15.79 -13.89
CA GLY A 51 1.30 15.87 -13.65
C GLY A 51 1.68 15.48 -12.22
N MET A 52 0.97 15.99 -11.21
CA MET A 52 1.23 15.64 -9.80
C MET A 52 0.92 14.16 -9.54
N SER A 53 -0.16 13.65 -10.11
CA SER A 53 -0.54 12.25 -10.01
C SER A 53 0.55 11.35 -10.62
N ALA A 54 1.08 11.72 -11.79
CA ALA A 54 2.10 10.93 -12.50
C ALA A 54 3.40 10.79 -11.69
N VAL A 55 3.81 11.86 -10.99
CA VAL A 55 4.97 11.80 -10.09
C VAL A 55 4.79 10.69 -9.06
N LYS A 56 3.59 10.55 -8.49
CA LYS A 56 3.30 9.51 -7.50
C LYS A 56 3.34 8.09 -8.06
N LEU A 57 2.87 7.90 -9.29
CA LEU A 57 2.97 6.60 -9.95
C LEU A 57 4.44 6.23 -10.20
N ILE A 58 5.21 7.19 -10.71
CA ILE A 58 6.64 6.99 -11.00
C ILE A 58 7.40 6.68 -9.72
N THR A 59 7.16 7.42 -8.64
CA THR A 59 7.86 7.22 -7.36
C THR A 59 7.52 5.87 -6.75
N GLY A 60 6.26 5.45 -6.79
CA GLY A 60 5.84 4.11 -6.37
C GLY A 60 6.49 2.99 -7.18
N TRP A 61 6.55 3.12 -8.51
CA TRP A 61 7.17 2.11 -9.35
C TRP A 61 8.69 2.08 -9.19
N MET A 62 9.35 3.22 -9.03
CA MET A 62 10.77 3.30 -8.69
C MET A 62 11.04 2.62 -7.34
N ALA A 63 10.22 2.88 -6.33
CA ALA A 63 10.31 2.21 -5.04
C ALA A 63 10.18 0.68 -5.19
N GLY A 64 9.18 0.21 -5.94
CA GLY A 64 8.99 -1.21 -6.24
C GLY A 64 10.19 -1.83 -6.98
N ALA A 65 10.78 -1.11 -7.94
CA ALA A 65 11.96 -1.56 -8.67
C ALA A 65 13.20 -1.68 -7.76
N VAL A 66 13.44 -0.67 -6.91
CA VAL A 66 14.55 -0.66 -5.94
C VAL A 66 14.42 -1.85 -4.97
N LEU A 67 13.23 -2.08 -4.42
CA LEU A 67 12.98 -3.24 -3.55
C LEU A 67 13.11 -4.57 -4.31
N GLY A 68 12.65 -4.64 -5.57
CA GLY A 68 12.73 -5.85 -6.39
C GLY A 68 14.15 -6.24 -6.79
N VAL A 69 15.01 -5.26 -7.08
CA VAL A 69 16.44 -5.47 -7.42
C VAL A 69 17.26 -5.91 -6.22
N SER A 70 16.84 -5.56 -5.00
CA SER A 70 17.51 -5.93 -3.74
C SER A 70 17.40 -7.42 -3.38
N GLN A 71 17.05 -8.27 -4.35
CA GLN A 71 16.90 -9.73 -4.26
C GLN A 71 16.24 -10.22 -2.96
N PRO A 72 14.95 -9.87 -2.70
CA PRO A 72 14.29 -10.29 -1.46
C PRO A 72 14.21 -11.81 -1.29
N GLY A 73 14.35 -12.57 -2.39
CA GLY A 73 14.26 -14.02 -2.40
C GLY A 73 15.37 -14.73 -1.61
N SER A 74 16.58 -14.18 -1.51
CA SER A 74 17.64 -14.77 -0.67
C SER A 74 17.34 -14.61 0.81
N ALA A 75 16.98 -13.40 1.24
CA ALA A 75 16.57 -13.10 2.61
C ALA A 75 15.28 -13.85 3.05
N LEU A 76 14.37 -14.13 2.12
CA LEU A 76 13.13 -14.88 2.40
C LEU A 76 13.32 -16.40 2.36
N ALA A 77 14.36 -16.92 1.72
CA ALA A 77 14.64 -18.36 1.66
C ALA A 77 15.15 -18.91 3.01
N GLU A 78 15.82 -18.10 3.82
CA GLU A 78 16.31 -18.52 5.15
C GLU A 78 15.18 -18.74 6.17
N THR A 79 13.99 -18.16 5.97
CA THR A 79 12.84 -18.27 6.91
C THR A 79 11.79 -19.31 6.51
N GLY A 80 12.13 -20.23 5.60
CA GLY A 80 11.22 -21.08 4.82
C GLY A 80 10.46 -22.22 5.51
N PHE A 81 10.12 -22.15 6.81
CA PHE A 81 9.50 -23.30 7.52
C PHE A 81 8.11 -23.11 8.16
N THR A 82 7.35 -22.05 7.86
CA THR A 82 5.92 -21.96 8.27
C THR A 82 4.99 -21.85 7.06
N ARG A 83 4.88 -22.97 6.35
CA ARG A 83 3.98 -23.18 5.20
C ARG A 83 2.52 -23.32 5.68
N LEU A 84 1.63 -22.55 5.06
CA LEU A 84 0.20 -22.87 4.81
C LEU A 84 -0.88 -22.66 5.89
N SER A 85 -0.62 -22.50 7.19
CA SER A 85 -1.74 -22.45 8.16
C SER A 85 -2.43 -21.09 8.38
N GLY A 86 -1.94 -19.99 7.81
CA GLY A 86 -2.40 -18.63 8.17
C GLY A 86 -3.36 -17.93 7.19
N SER A 87 -3.63 -18.49 6.01
CA SER A 87 -4.36 -17.74 4.97
C SER A 87 -5.83 -17.49 5.32
N GLY A 88 -6.51 -18.45 5.95
CA GLY A 88 -7.91 -18.30 6.37
C GLY A 88 -8.09 -17.16 7.38
N PHE A 89 -7.22 -17.08 8.39
CA PHE A 89 -7.23 -16.00 9.37
C PHE A 89 -7.02 -14.62 8.71
N LYS A 90 -6.10 -14.54 7.75
CA LYS A 90 -5.84 -13.31 6.98
C LYS A 90 -7.05 -12.85 6.17
N PHE A 91 -7.79 -13.77 5.55
CA PHE A 91 -9.03 -13.45 4.85
C PHE A 91 -10.09 -12.91 5.79
N VAL A 92 -10.29 -13.55 6.95
CA VAL A 92 -11.27 -13.10 7.94
C VAL A 92 -10.92 -11.71 8.47
N THR A 93 -9.66 -11.48 8.84
CA THR A 93 -9.22 -10.16 9.32
C THR A 93 -9.28 -9.08 8.24
N ALA A 94 -8.94 -9.41 6.98
CA ALA A 94 -9.13 -8.49 5.85
C ALA A 94 -10.61 -8.13 5.64
N ALA A 95 -11.51 -9.12 5.70
CA ALA A 95 -12.95 -8.89 5.60
C ALA A 95 -13.46 -7.99 6.73
N LEU A 96 -12.98 -8.17 7.96
CA LEU A 96 -13.29 -7.28 9.08
C LEU A 96 -12.85 -5.84 8.82
N ILE A 97 -11.65 -5.63 8.27
CA ILE A 97 -11.17 -4.29 7.88
C ILE A 97 -12.06 -3.68 6.80
N TRP A 98 -12.49 -4.46 5.80
CA TRP A 98 -13.39 -3.95 4.77
C TRP A 98 -14.75 -3.56 5.33
N VAL A 99 -15.35 -4.41 6.18
CA VAL A 99 -16.62 -4.10 6.87
C VAL A 99 -16.46 -2.82 7.71
N LEU A 100 -15.35 -2.69 8.43
CA LEU A 100 -15.03 -1.51 9.22
C LEU A 100 -14.90 -0.26 8.33
N ALA A 101 -14.22 -0.37 7.18
CA ALA A 101 -14.07 0.72 6.23
C ALA A 101 -15.44 1.18 5.67
N PHE A 102 -16.32 0.24 5.34
CA PHE A 102 -17.70 0.55 4.93
C PHE A 102 -18.52 1.20 6.04
N ALA A 103 -18.33 0.79 7.28
CA ALA A 103 -19.04 1.36 8.43
C ALA A 103 -18.57 2.78 8.78
N ILE A 104 -17.27 3.07 8.67
CA ILE A 104 -16.68 4.36 9.05
C ILE A 104 -16.78 5.39 7.92
N SER A 105 -16.74 4.97 6.65
CA SER A 105 -16.72 5.88 5.49
C SER A 105 -17.81 6.98 5.53
N PRO A 106 -19.10 6.67 5.78
CA PRO A 106 -20.14 7.71 5.84
C PRO A 106 -19.88 8.76 6.92
N SER A 107 -19.35 8.37 8.07
CA SER A 107 -19.03 9.26 9.19
C SER A 107 -17.92 10.24 8.84
N LEU A 108 -16.99 9.85 7.95
CA LEU A 108 -15.88 10.70 7.52
C LEU A 108 -16.25 11.65 6.39
N GLN A 109 -17.33 11.41 5.63
CA GLN A 109 -17.77 12.34 4.58
C GLN A 109 -18.18 13.72 5.11
N VAL A 110 -18.58 13.80 6.38
CA VAL A 110 -18.87 15.08 7.04
C VAL A 110 -17.62 15.95 7.14
N TYR A 111 -16.44 15.33 7.28
CA TYR A 111 -15.16 16.01 7.41
C TYR A 111 -14.43 16.18 6.06
N PHE A 112 -14.70 15.30 5.09
CA PHE A 112 -14.05 15.29 3.77
C PHE A 112 -15.06 15.39 2.63
N PRO A 113 -15.10 16.50 1.87
CA PRO A 113 -16.05 16.71 0.77
C PRO A 113 -15.59 15.99 -0.52
N THR A 114 -15.39 14.67 -0.45
CA THR A 114 -14.96 13.84 -1.60
C THR A 114 -15.96 12.72 -1.90
N SER A 115 -15.77 12.03 -3.02
CA SER A 115 -16.59 10.88 -3.41
C SER A 115 -16.50 9.74 -2.39
N THR A 116 -17.61 9.02 -2.22
CA THR A 116 -17.69 7.89 -1.28
C THR A 116 -16.64 6.82 -1.61
N ASN A 117 -16.45 6.55 -2.90
CA ASN A 117 -15.52 5.53 -3.38
C ASN A 117 -14.06 5.91 -3.13
N TYR A 118 -13.71 7.18 -3.28
CA TYR A 118 -12.37 7.68 -3.00
C TYR A 118 -12.02 7.54 -1.52
N LEU A 119 -12.94 7.93 -0.64
CA LEU A 119 -12.77 7.81 0.80
C LEU A 119 -12.66 6.34 1.24
N LEU A 120 -13.49 5.45 0.69
CA LEU A 120 -13.39 4.01 0.93
C LEU A 120 -12.02 3.45 0.53
N GLY A 121 -11.51 3.82 -0.65
CA GLY A 121 -10.19 3.39 -1.12
C GLY A 121 -9.07 3.81 -0.16
N ALA A 122 -9.13 5.05 0.34
CA ALA A 122 -8.17 5.59 1.28
C ALA A 122 -8.19 4.83 2.63
N ILE A 123 -9.39 4.60 3.20
CA ILE A 123 -9.54 3.88 4.47
C ILE A 123 -9.12 2.41 4.33
N ILE A 124 -9.47 1.75 3.21
CA ILE A 124 -9.06 0.37 2.95
C ILE A 124 -7.55 0.27 2.84
N LEU A 125 -6.88 1.18 2.14
CA LEU A 125 -5.41 1.22 2.05
C LEU A 125 -4.78 1.37 3.43
N ILE A 126 -5.25 2.32 4.25
CA ILE A 126 -4.74 2.51 5.61
C ILE A 126 -4.97 1.25 6.45
N GLY A 127 -6.21 0.75 6.49
CA GLY A 127 -6.58 -0.41 7.31
C GLY A 127 -5.84 -1.68 6.91
N MET A 128 -5.76 -1.98 5.61
CA MET A 128 -5.06 -3.15 5.10
C MET A 128 -3.54 -3.02 5.27
N GLY A 129 -3.00 -1.82 5.08
CA GLY A 129 -1.58 -1.53 5.31
C GLY A 129 -1.19 -1.75 6.78
N LEU A 130 -1.96 -1.19 7.71
CA LEU A 130 -1.76 -1.40 9.16
C LEU A 130 -1.95 -2.87 9.56
N LEU A 131 -2.95 -3.55 8.98
CA LEU A 131 -3.17 -4.97 9.21
C LEU A 131 -1.97 -5.81 8.75
N GLN A 132 -1.40 -5.48 7.58
CA GLN A 132 -0.19 -6.12 7.08
C GLN A 132 1.02 -5.89 8.00
N LEU A 133 1.17 -4.68 8.55
CA LEU A 133 2.22 -4.35 9.51
C LEU A 133 2.07 -5.13 10.83
N GLY A 134 0.84 -5.25 11.33
CA GLY A 134 0.57 -5.98 12.57
C GLY A 134 0.73 -7.51 12.46
N MET A 135 0.68 -8.07 11.24
CA MET A 135 0.78 -9.51 11.00
C MET A 135 2.10 -9.98 10.38
N SER A 136 3.02 -9.07 10.03
CA SER A 136 4.21 -9.41 9.24
C SER A 136 5.50 -9.08 9.98
N HIS A 137 6.38 -10.07 10.13
CA HIS A 137 7.76 -9.89 10.62
C HIS A 137 8.79 -9.81 9.49
N GLN A 138 8.40 -10.13 8.25
CA GLN A 138 9.32 -10.11 7.12
C GLN A 138 9.59 -8.67 6.67
N PRO A 139 10.86 -8.24 6.54
CA PRO A 139 11.20 -6.85 6.20
C PRO A 139 10.47 -6.33 4.97
N LEU A 140 10.44 -7.10 3.87
CA LEU A 140 9.74 -6.73 2.63
C LEU A 140 8.26 -6.41 2.88
N ARG A 141 7.57 -7.25 3.65
CA ARG A 141 6.15 -7.06 3.92
C ARG A 141 5.89 -5.86 4.81
N VAL A 142 6.78 -5.60 5.76
CA VAL A 142 6.70 -4.42 6.61
C VAL A 142 6.82 -3.17 5.74
N ILE A 143 7.82 -3.10 4.87
CA ILE A 143 8.02 -1.99 3.95
C ILE A 143 6.81 -1.80 3.03
N LEU A 144 6.31 -2.86 2.41
CA LEU A 144 5.11 -2.79 1.54
C LEU A 144 3.84 -2.38 2.30
N GLY A 145 3.70 -2.79 3.57
CA GLY A 145 2.61 -2.38 4.44
C GLY A 145 2.67 -0.89 4.80
N LEU A 146 3.88 -0.37 5.03
CA LEU A 146 4.13 1.06 5.25
C LEU A 146 3.76 1.87 4.01
N PHE A 147 4.23 1.49 2.82
CA PHE A 147 3.84 2.16 1.57
C PHE A 147 2.34 2.13 1.32
N THR A 148 1.68 1.01 1.64
CA THR A 148 0.23 0.85 1.50
C THR A 148 -0.51 1.80 2.44
N THR A 149 -0.06 1.90 3.68
CA THR A 149 -0.61 2.84 4.67
C THR A 149 -0.39 4.29 4.24
N LEU A 150 0.83 4.64 3.85
CA LEU A 150 1.17 5.99 3.36
C LEU A 150 0.36 6.37 2.13
N SER A 151 0.15 5.44 1.20
CA SER A 151 -0.68 5.67 0.01
C SER A 151 -2.11 6.04 0.38
N GLY A 152 -2.70 5.36 1.36
CA GLY A 152 -4.05 5.67 1.85
C GLY A 152 -4.13 7.02 2.58
N PHE A 153 -3.12 7.35 3.39
CA PHE A 153 -3.00 8.69 3.99
C PHE A 153 -2.93 9.78 2.92
N GLU A 154 -2.10 9.59 1.90
CA GLU A 154 -1.95 10.54 0.81
C GLU A 154 -3.24 10.71 0.00
N LEU A 155 -4.06 9.66 -0.16
CA LEU A 155 -5.39 9.81 -0.75
C LEU A 155 -6.23 10.78 0.10
N LEU A 156 -6.31 10.56 1.42
CA LEU A 156 -7.06 11.46 2.30
C LEU A 156 -6.54 12.91 2.23
N TYR A 157 -5.22 13.08 2.23
CA TYR A 157 -4.60 14.40 2.15
C TYR A 157 -4.91 15.10 0.83
N ALA A 158 -4.86 14.37 -0.29
CA ALA A 158 -5.14 14.92 -1.62
C ALA A 158 -6.57 15.46 -1.77
N ALA A 159 -7.53 14.95 -0.98
CA ALA A 159 -8.90 15.48 -0.93
C ALA A 159 -9.04 16.79 -0.10
N VAL A 160 -8.05 17.11 0.73
CA VAL A 160 -8.07 18.32 1.57
C VAL A 160 -7.25 19.44 0.95
N ASP A 161 -6.09 19.11 0.38
CA ASP A 161 -5.16 20.10 -0.12
C ASP A 161 -4.39 19.59 -1.35
N SER A 162 -4.18 20.47 -2.32
CA SER A 162 -3.57 20.19 -3.62
C SER A 162 -2.18 20.81 -3.76
N SER A 163 -1.40 20.80 -2.67
CA SER A 163 -0.07 21.41 -2.62
C SER A 163 0.99 20.55 -3.30
N VAL A 164 1.62 21.11 -4.35
CA VAL A 164 2.73 20.48 -5.09
C VAL A 164 3.92 20.19 -4.18
N LEU A 165 4.21 21.08 -3.22
CA LEU A 165 5.35 20.94 -2.32
C LEU A 165 5.17 19.72 -1.41
N VAL A 166 3.97 19.54 -0.85
CA VAL A 166 3.68 18.40 0.03
C VAL A 166 3.68 17.10 -0.78
N ALA A 167 3.10 17.10 -1.98
CA ALA A 167 3.18 15.96 -2.90
C ALA A 167 4.64 15.54 -3.20
N GLY A 168 5.51 16.51 -3.43
CA GLY A 168 6.95 16.29 -3.64
C GLY A 168 7.66 15.77 -2.40
N LEU A 169 7.37 16.34 -1.23
CA LEU A 169 7.96 15.90 0.04
C LEU A 169 7.58 14.45 0.35
N VAL A 170 6.30 14.10 0.22
CA VAL A 170 5.83 12.74 0.48
C VAL A 170 6.41 11.75 -0.54
N SER A 171 6.57 12.17 -1.80
CA SER A 171 7.31 11.37 -2.79
C SER A 171 8.77 11.15 -2.38
N GLY A 172 9.42 12.17 -1.81
CA GLY A 172 10.75 12.04 -1.21
C GLY A 172 10.80 11.05 -0.05
N VAL A 173 9.81 11.10 0.85
CA VAL A 173 9.66 10.14 1.96
C VAL A 173 9.49 8.72 1.42
N ASN A 174 8.66 8.52 0.39
CA ASN A 174 8.46 7.23 -0.25
C ASN A 174 9.76 6.67 -0.86
N LEU A 175 10.55 7.50 -1.54
CA LEU A 175 11.85 7.07 -2.07
C LEU A 175 12.85 6.78 -0.93
N GLY A 176 12.88 7.59 0.12
CA GLY A 176 13.69 7.34 1.32
C GLY A 176 13.33 6.02 1.98
N LEU A 177 12.03 5.73 2.13
CA LEU A 177 11.53 4.46 2.65
C LEU A 177 11.94 3.28 1.75
N ALA A 178 11.94 3.46 0.43
CA ALA A 178 12.37 2.42 -0.50
C ALA A 178 13.86 2.08 -0.32
N LEU A 179 14.70 3.11 -0.11
CA LEU A 179 16.13 2.95 0.12
C LEU A 179 16.41 2.27 1.46
N VAL A 180 15.77 2.71 2.54
CA VAL A 180 15.84 2.05 3.85
C VAL A 180 15.39 0.59 3.70
N GLY A 181 14.30 0.37 2.97
CA GLY A 181 13.78 -0.96 2.74
C GLY A 181 14.73 -1.87 1.97
N ALA A 182 15.37 -1.36 0.91
CA ALA A 182 16.41 -2.06 0.17
C ALA A 182 17.60 -2.42 1.07
N PHE A 183 18.04 -1.48 1.91
CA PHE A 183 19.14 -1.70 2.85
C PHE A 183 18.83 -2.85 3.84
N LEU A 184 17.62 -2.86 4.43
CA LEU A 184 17.18 -3.91 5.34
C LEU A 184 17.06 -5.28 4.67
N LEU A 185 16.74 -5.32 3.37
CA LEU A 185 16.64 -6.57 2.62
C LEU A 185 18.00 -7.17 2.27
N ILE A 186 19.02 -6.31 2.09
CA ILE A 186 20.38 -6.73 1.79
C ILE A 186 21.14 -7.16 3.06
N ASN A 187 20.89 -6.48 4.18
CA ASN A 187 21.52 -6.77 5.47
C ASN A 187 20.47 -7.26 6.49
N PRO A 188 19.98 -8.52 6.38
CA PRO A 188 19.15 -9.09 7.43
C PRO A 188 19.96 -9.12 8.74
N GLU A 189 19.36 -8.66 9.85
CA GLU A 189 20.01 -8.69 11.16
C GLU A 189 20.48 -10.12 11.49
N PRO A 190 21.74 -10.33 11.90
CA PRO A 190 22.17 -11.64 12.36
C PRO A 190 21.45 -11.95 13.68
N GLU A 191 20.69 -13.05 13.72
CA GLU A 191 20.19 -13.62 14.96
C GLU A 191 21.40 -13.88 15.88
N VAL A 192 21.52 -13.09 16.95
CA VAL A 192 22.52 -13.34 18.00
C VAL A 192 22.10 -14.65 18.67
N PRO A 193 22.91 -15.73 18.60
CA PRO A 193 22.61 -16.95 19.32
C PRO A 193 22.80 -16.66 20.81
N GLU A 194 21.73 -16.78 21.60
CA GLU A 194 21.83 -16.89 23.07
C GLU A 194 22.51 -18.19 23.49
#